data_AF-A0YSE8-F1
#
_entry.id   AF-A0YSE8-F1
#
_cell.length_a   1.000
_cell.length_b   1.000
_cell.length_c   1.000
_cell.angle_alpha   90.00
_cell.angle_beta   90.00
_cell.angle_gamma   90.00
#
_symmetry.space_group_name_H-M   'P 1'
#
loop_
_entity.id
_entity.type
_entity.pdbx_description
1 polymer ?
#
loop_
_entity_poly.entity_id
_entity_poly.type
_entity_poly.pdbx_seq_one_letter_code
_entity_poly.pdbx_strand_id
1 'polypeptide(L)'
;MELFSLKSPQEIKRLSSGRFSARIAQMINYNGSSYCLILAIDGNRKALDYYEDLARQGKKKSGIPFSSQRGTFICSEGIKICPYNEIFQESVLEDYSSLSDNKVQSHYTFMIEGSFQLVTNRNSISEASNQILKQEEFLKKIKNFLDKAWNDSQIFRELIERIGRQISDAKTDTQVKQFNQSKEYFLGRDFFHILDFPQKKEQKFFCPIPGEEQGLGALYTLLHYLVPDHSPYIRFWLRPLSFSAQGLDSLALDFSTHKVDNPEQLKGLEYKYLFTTEETFNHPLVITDQIICWEFDSLLEPGQSISDGNYIGEVVFPANDPKLQEIGDKITNIKNQYSSCHNNDVIVISLKELIPKTFNCDWHKGYLTLKGNKKKRRGKSKP
;
A
#
# COMPACT_ATOMS: atom_id res chain seq x y z
N MET A 1 -0.56 -26.87 48.30
CA MET A 1 -0.16 -26.15 47.08
C MET A 1 -0.52 -27.06 45.91
N GLU A 2 -1.69 -26.86 45.31
CA GLU A 2 -2.13 -27.67 44.17
C GLU A 2 -1.19 -27.42 42.98
N LEU A 3 -0.58 -28.49 42.48
CA LEU A 3 0.15 -28.52 41.21
C LEU A 3 -0.87 -28.35 40.08
N PHE A 4 -1.28 -27.11 39.82
CA PHE A 4 -1.97 -26.78 38.57
C PHE A 4 -1.05 -27.16 37.42
N SER A 5 -1.45 -28.16 36.62
CA SER A 5 -0.85 -28.47 35.32
C SER A 5 -0.73 -27.18 34.51
N LEU A 6 0.49 -26.67 34.36
CA LEU A 6 0.77 -25.44 33.64
C LEU A 6 0.54 -25.68 32.15
N LYS A 7 -0.60 -25.20 31.64
CA LYS A 7 -0.91 -25.26 30.20
C LYS A 7 0.12 -24.48 29.38
N SER A 8 0.54 -25.06 28.28
CA SER A 8 1.50 -24.48 27.34
C SER A 8 0.86 -23.33 26.53
N PRO A 9 1.66 -22.53 25.79
CA PRO A 9 1.14 -21.49 24.94
C PRO A 9 0.16 -21.99 23.87
N GLN A 10 0.19 -23.23 23.37
CA GLN A 10 -0.83 -23.71 22.42
C GLN A 10 -2.15 -24.12 23.10
N GLU A 11 -2.10 -24.60 24.35
CA GLU A 11 -3.24 -25.20 25.06
C GLU A 11 -4.22 -24.19 25.68
N ILE A 12 -3.86 -22.91 25.72
CA ILE A 12 -4.68 -21.86 26.33
C ILE A 12 -5.54 -21.13 25.28
N LYS A 13 -6.73 -20.64 25.64
CA LYS A 13 -7.59 -19.91 24.70
C LYS A 13 -7.07 -18.51 24.34
N ARG A 14 -6.41 -17.83 25.29
CA ARG A 14 -5.83 -16.48 25.12
C ARG A 14 -4.44 -16.42 25.76
N LEU A 15 -3.43 -15.95 25.02
CA LEU A 15 -2.07 -15.77 25.56
C LEU A 15 -2.03 -14.90 26.83
N SER A 16 -2.92 -13.90 26.92
CA SER A 16 -3.07 -13.04 28.11
C SER A 16 -3.53 -13.77 29.38
N SER A 17 -4.10 -14.97 29.26
CA SER A 17 -4.48 -15.84 30.39
C SER A 17 -3.40 -16.86 30.76
N GLY A 18 -2.29 -16.87 30.04
CA GLY A 18 -1.23 -17.85 30.20
C GLY A 18 -0.54 -17.79 31.56
N ARG A 19 -0.25 -18.96 32.12
CA ARG A 19 0.61 -19.15 33.30
C ARG A 19 1.92 -19.90 32.99
N PHE A 20 2.22 -20.12 31.72
CA PHE A 20 3.47 -20.73 31.28
C PHE A 20 4.69 -19.85 31.61
N SER A 21 5.87 -20.47 31.67
CA SER A 21 7.12 -19.73 31.79
C SER A 21 8.31 -20.52 31.24
N ALA A 22 9.33 -19.81 30.76
CA ALA A 22 10.65 -20.36 30.48
C ALA A 22 11.72 -19.34 30.84
N ARG A 23 12.93 -19.82 31.12
CA ARG A 23 14.13 -19.00 31.37
C ARG A 23 15.29 -19.61 30.63
N ILE A 24 15.99 -18.79 29.86
CA ILE A 24 17.09 -19.21 29.01
C ILE A 24 18.15 -18.12 29.11
N ALA A 25 19.40 -18.51 29.36
CA ALA A 25 20.50 -17.57 29.43
C ALA A 25 21.75 -18.18 28.78
N GLN A 26 22.54 -17.34 28.12
CA GLN A 26 23.79 -17.76 27.50
C GLN A 26 24.81 -16.63 27.51
N MET A 27 26.05 -16.96 27.86
CA MET A 27 27.20 -16.08 27.64
C MET A 27 27.69 -16.24 26.19
N ILE A 28 27.96 -15.11 25.54
CA ILE A 28 28.61 -15.05 24.23
C ILE A 28 29.84 -14.15 24.31
N ASN A 29 30.86 -14.47 23.52
CA ASN A 29 32.04 -13.63 23.38
C ASN A 29 32.01 -12.95 22.00
N TYR A 30 32.27 -11.65 21.96
CA TYR A 30 32.33 -10.85 20.74
C TYR A 30 33.36 -9.74 20.87
N ASN A 31 34.27 -9.63 19.90
CA ASN A 31 35.36 -8.64 19.88
C ASN A 31 36.18 -8.55 21.18
N GLY A 32 36.41 -9.69 21.85
CA GLY A 32 37.16 -9.75 23.11
C GLY A 32 36.36 -9.35 24.36
N SER A 33 35.07 -9.00 24.21
CA SER A 33 34.16 -8.71 25.31
C SER A 33 33.11 -9.82 25.50
N SER A 34 32.68 -9.99 26.75
CA SER A 34 31.65 -10.97 27.12
C SER A 34 30.28 -10.28 27.19
N TYR A 35 29.27 -10.92 26.63
CA TYR A 35 27.87 -10.48 26.70
C TYR A 35 27.01 -11.62 27.24
N CYS A 36 25.96 -11.28 27.97
CA CYS A 36 24.98 -12.23 28.48
C CYS A 36 23.63 -11.98 27.80
N LEU A 37 23.11 -13.01 27.12
CA LEU A 37 21.77 -13.00 26.53
C LEU A 37 20.83 -13.70 27.49
N ILE A 38 19.76 -13.04 27.92
CA ILE A 38 18.81 -13.57 28.90
C ILE A 38 17.40 -13.43 28.35
N LEU A 39 16.73 -14.55 28.10
CA LEU A 39 15.34 -14.61 27.67
C LEU A 39 14.48 -15.19 28.80
N ALA A 40 13.56 -14.38 29.31
CA ALA A 40 12.54 -14.79 30.25
C ALA A 40 11.17 -14.70 29.58
N ILE A 41 10.46 -15.83 29.54
CA ILE A 41 9.09 -15.92 29.05
C ILE A 41 8.18 -16.08 30.24
N ASP A 42 7.18 -15.21 30.35
CA ASP A 42 6.11 -15.34 31.33
C ASP A 42 4.78 -15.08 30.65
N GLY A 43 3.87 -16.05 30.76
CA GLY A 43 2.47 -15.78 30.46
C GLY A 43 1.99 -14.60 31.31
N ASN A 44 1.22 -13.71 30.70
CA ASN A 44 0.83 -12.43 31.32
C ASN A 44 0.14 -12.64 32.68
N ARG A 45 -0.60 -13.74 32.86
CA ARG A 45 -1.23 -14.02 34.16
C ARG A 45 -0.25 -14.46 35.23
N LYS A 46 0.69 -15.36 34.90
CA LYS A 46 1.77 -15.74 35.84
C LYS A 46 2.56 -14.50 36.25
N ALA A 47 2.90 -13.65 35.30
CA ALA A 47 3.56 -12.41 35.63
C ALA A 47 2.76 -11.50 36.58
N LEU A 48 1.46 -11.31 36.33
CA LEU A 48 0.60 -10.56 37.24
C LEU A 48 0.46 -11.18 38.64
N ASP A 49 0.57 -12.51 38.72
CA ASP A 49 0.46 -13.26 39.98
C ASP A 49 1.77 -13.17 40.80
N TYR A 50 2.97 -13.07 40.17
CA TYR A 50 4.27 -13.09 40.89
C TYR A 50 4.99 -11.73 40.98
N TYR A 51 4.65 -10.74 40.16
CA TYR A 51 5.27 -9.40 40.23
C TYR A 51 4.34 -8.39 40.93
N GLU A 52 4.05 -8.62 42.21
CA GLU A 52 3.05 -7.87 42.98
C GLU A 52 3.45 -6.40 43.26
N ASP A 53 4.75 -6.13 43.28
CA ASP A 53 5.34 -4.82 43.55
C ASP A 53 5.32 -3.88 42.35
N LEU A 54 5.13 -4.40 41.13
CA LEU A 54 5.08 -3.58 39.93
C LEU A 54 3.73 -2.87 39.78
N ALA A 55 3.79 -1.59 39.36
CA ALA A 55 2.60 -0.77 39.16
C ALA A 55 1.76 -1.31 37.98
N ARG A 56 0.43 -1.31 38.16
CA ARG A 56 -0.54 -1.85 37.20
C ARG A 56 -1.35 -0.73 36.55
N GLN A 57 -1.72 -0.91 35.28
CA GLN A 57 -2.57 0.05 34.56
C GLN A 57 -3.89 0.27 35.32
N GLY A 58 -4.24 1.54 35.55
CA GLY A 58 -5.46 1.93 36.29
C GLY A 58 -5.37 1.88 37.82
N LYS A 59 -4.25 1.44 38.41
CA LYS A 59 -4.03 1.50 39.87
C LYS A 59 -3.08 2.65 40.22
N LYS A 60 -3.45 3.47 41.22
CA LYS A 60 -2.59 4.53 41.79
C LYS A 60 -1.51 3.95 42.73
N LYS A 61 -0.68 3.01 42.27
CA LYS A 61 0.59 2.69 42.93
C LYS A 61 1.67 3.53 42.28
N SER A 62 2.44 4.32 43.04
CA SER A 62 3.69 4.88 42.53
C SER A 62 4.71 3.76 42.38
N GLY A 63 5.52 3.78 41.31
CA GLY A 63 6.54 2.76 41.08
C GLY A 63 6.73 2.41 39.61
N ILE A 64 7.56 1.40 39.36
CA ILE A 64 7.94 0.91 38.03
C ILE A 64 6.74 0.15 37.41
N PRO A 65 6.23 0.55 36.23
CA PRO A 65 5.11 -0.15 35.58
C PRO A 65 5.49 -1.56 35.17
N PHE A 66 4.56 -2.51 35.32
CA PHE A 66 4.75 -3.88 34.83
C PHE A 66 5.06 -3.94 33.33
N SER A 67 4.32 -3.16 32.53
CA SER A 67 4.56 -3.05 31.08
C SER A 67 5.94 -2.52 30.74
N SER A 68 6.57 -1.74 31.63
CA SER A 68 7.93 -1.23 31.40
C SER A 68 8.99 -2.31 31.49
N GLN A 69 8.69 -3.48 32.06
CA GLN A 69 9.63 -4.60 32.25
C GLN A 69 9.52 -5.69 31.17
N ARG A 70 8.82 -5.38 30.08
CA ARG A 70 8.41 -6.32 29.03
C ARG A 70 8.95 -5.92 27.66
N GLY A 71 9.37 -6.88 26.86
CA GLY A 71 10.05 -6.66 25.57
C GLY A 71 11.57 -6.81 25.65
N THR A 72 12.28 -6.20 24.70
CA THR A 72 13.74 -6.33 24.57
C THR A 72 14.47 -5.11 25.11
N PHE A 73 15.56 -5.35 25.84
CA PHE A 73 16.32 -4.32 26.54
C PHE A 73 17.82 -4.50 26.35
N ILE A 74 18.51 -3.38 26.22
CA ILE A 74 19.97 -3.30 26.40
C ILE A 74 20.25 -3.00 27.87
N CYS A 75 21.18 -3.75 28.45
CA CYS A 75 21.54 -3.66 29.85
C CYS A 75 23.06 -3.61 30.01
N SER A 76 23.55 -2.88 31.01
CA SER A 76 24.97 -2.81 31.36
C SER A 76 25.17 -2.88 32.86
N GLU A 77 26.06 -3.77 33.28
CA GLU A 77 26.36 -4.10 34.67
C GLU A 77 25.09 -4.37 35.50
N GLY A 78 24.13 -5.08 34.91
CA GLY A 78 22.83 -5.39 35.51
C GLY A 78 21.84 -4.22 35.54
N ILE A 79 22.21 -3.07 34.97
CA ILE A 79 21.37 -1.89 34.86
C ILE A 79 20.73 -1.85 33.48
N LYS A 80 19.41 -1.90 33.45
CA LYS A 80 18.63 -1.67 32.22
C LYS A 80 18.82 -0.24 31.72
N ILE A 81 19.28 -0.11 30.48
CA ILE A 81 19.54 1.18 29.82
C ILE A 81 18.28 1.66 29.11
N CYS A 82 17.87 0.95 28.05
CA CYS A 82 16.73 1.35 27.22
C CYS A 82 16.05 0.13 26.55
N PRO A 83 14.78 0.28 26.11
CA PRO A 83 14.14 -0.66 25.18
C PRO A 83 14.85 -0.69 23.83
N TYR A 84 14.92 -1.85 23.18
CA TYR A 84 15.57 -2.02 21.88
C TYR A 84 14.90 -3.11 21.03
N ASN A 85 13.63 -2.88 20.70
CA ASN A 85 12.84 -3.83 19.91
C ASN A 85 13.18 -3.81 18.41
N GLU A 86 13.82 -2.74 17.93
CA GLU A 86 14.24 -2.59 16.54
C GLU A 86 15.28 -3.64 16.10
N ILE A 87 15.93 -4.32 17.04
CA ILE A 87 16.85 -5.42 16.74
C ILE A 87 16.19 -6.53 15.91
N PHE A 88 14.89 -6.77 16.06
CA PHE A 88 14.15 -7.78 15.29
C PHE A 88 13.68 -7.29 13.91
N GLN A 89 14.03 -6.07 13.51
CA GLN A 89 13.82 -5.56 12.16
C GLN A 89 15.01 -5.89 11.23
N GLU A 90 16.13 -6.32 11.81
CA GLU A 90 17.32 -6.73 11.06
C GLU A 90 17.07 -8.07 10.33
N SER A 91 17.49 -8.16 9.08
CA SER A 91 17.23 -9.32 8.20
C SER A 91 17.75 -10.64 8.77
N VAL A 92 18.85 -10.61 9.52
CA VAL A 92 19.44 -11.79 10.18
C VAL A 92 18.48 -12.44 11.20
N LEU A 93 17.54 -11.66 11.75
CA LEU A 93 16.57 -12.09 12.77
C LEU A 93 15.14 -12.17 12.24
N GLU A 94 14.94 -12.27 10.93
CA GLU A 94 13.61 -12.29 10.29
C GLU A 94 12.68 -13.39 10.85
N ASP A 95 13.22 -14.58 11.15
CA ASP A 95 12.51 -15.71 11.79
C ASP A 95 11.83 -15.32 13.11
N TYR A 96 12.39 -14.31 13.79
CA TYR A 96 11.96 -13.82 15.10
C TYR A 96 11.38 -12.40 15.03
N SER A 97 11.12 -11.87 13.84
CA SER A 97 10.53 -10.53 13.61
C SER A 97 9.25 -10.30 14.42
N SER A 98 8.46 -11.34 14.65
CA SER A 98 7.24 -11.29 15.47
C SER A 98 7.46 -10.84 16.92
N LEU A 99 8.67 -10.98 17.47
CA LEU A 99 9.03 -10.48 18.80
C LEU A 99 9.03 -8.95 18.89
N SER A 100 9.07 -8.24 17.76
CA SER A 100 8.93 -6.77 17.72
C SER A 100 7.51 -6.29 18.00
N ASP A 101 6.47 -7.13 17.85
CA ASP A 101 5.07 -6.72 18.03
C ASP A 101 4.78 -6.40 19.51
N ASN A 102 4.20 -5.22 19.76
CA ASN A 102 3.83 -4.75 21.09
C ASN A 102 2.91 -5.72 21.86
N LYS A 103 2.05 -6.47 21.16
CA LYS A 103 1.19 -7.49 21.78
C LYS A 103 2.01 -8.63 22.37
N VAL A 104 3.12 -8.97 21.70
CA VAL A 104 4.01 -10.08 22.05
C VAL A 104 4.93 -9.70 23.20
N GLN A 105 5.42 -8.47 23.22
CA GLN A 105 6.31 -7.96 24.26
C GLN A 105 5.74 -8.20 25.67
N SER A 106 4.41 -8.18 25.84
CA SER A 106 3.75 -8.48 27.11
C SER A 106 4.01 -9.89 27.68
N HIS A 107 4.59 -10.80 26.90
CA HIS A 107 4.81 -12.21 27.25
C HIS A 107 6.27 -12.59 27.47
N TYR A 108 7.20 -11.68 27.24
CA TYR A 108 8.63 -11.97 27.39
C TYR A 108 9.42 -10.75 27.86
N THR A 109 10.63 -11.02 28.32
CA THR A 109 11.68 -10.05 28.61
C THR A 109 12.96 -10.62 28.03
N PHE A 110 13.55 -9.92 27.07
CA PHE A 110 14.85 -10.29 26.50
C PHE A 110 15.87 -9.22 26.86
N MET A 111 16.93 -9.59 27.57
CA MET A 111 17.98 -8.69 28.02
C MET A 111 19.28 -9.05 27.31
N ILE A 112 19.87 -8.04 26.70
CA ILE A 112 21.20 -8.09 26.09
C ILE A 112 22.11 -7.31 27.02
N GLU A 113 22.82 -8.05 27.86
CA GLU A 113 23.70 -7.52 28.91
C GLU A 113 25.14 -7.51 28.42
N GLY A 114 25.83 -6.38 28.61
CA GLY A 114 27.24 -6.23 28.27
C GLY A 114 27.77 -4.85 28.68
N SER A 115 29.03 -4.58 28.42
CA SER A 115 29.67 -3.29 28.76
C SER A 115 29.26 -2.15 27.81
N PHE A 116 27.95 -1.88 27.69
CA PHE A 116 27.40 -0.80 26.89
C PHE A 116 27.52 0.53 27.62
N GLN A 117 27.90 1.59 26.90
CA GLN A 117 28.03 2.92 27.50
C GLN A 117 26.67 3.46 27.95
N LEU A 118 26.59 3.89 29.20
CA LEU A 118 25.43 4.59 29.74
C LEU A 118 25.33 5.99 29.10
N VAL A 119 24.14 6.31 28.59
CA VAL A 119 23.82 7.63 28.05
C VAL A 119 22.77 8.33 28.92
N THR A 120 22.78 9.66 28.92
CA THR A 120 21.87 10.48 29.74
C THR A 120 20.41 10.37 29.29
N ASN A 121 20.17 10.00 28.03
CA ASN A 121 18.84 9.77 27.48
C ASN A 121 18.43 8.29 27.57
N ARG A 122 17.39 8.01 28.37
CA ARG A 122 16.87 6.66 28.67
C ARG A 122 16.21 5.94 27.48
N ASN A 123 16.04 6.62 26.35
CA ASN A 123 15.42 6.06 25.14
C ASN A 123 16.41 5.87 23.99
N SER A 124 17.69 6.12 24.21
CA SER A 124 18.74 5.99 23.18
C SER A 124 19.87 5.11 23.66
N ILE A 125 20.59 4.52 22.71
CA ILE A 125 21.87 3.87 22.93
C ILE A 125 23.00 4.78 22.44
N SER A 126 24.22 4.58 22.96
CA SER A 126 25.40 5.28 22.42
C SER A 126 25.69 4.84 20.99
N GLU A 127 26.34 5.69 20.21
CA GLU A 127 26.72 5.39 18.82
C GLU A 127 27.58 4.13 18.73
N ALA A 128 28.54 3.95 19.65
CA ALA A 128 29.37 2.75 19.74
C ALA A 128 28.53 1.49 20.02
N SER A 129 27.53 1.57 20.91
CA SER A 129 26.62 0.45 21.19
C SER A 129 25.77 0.10 19.97
N ASN A 130 25.30 1.12 19.24
CA ASN A 130 24.51 0.95 18.03
C ASN A 130 25.31 0.27 16.92
N GLN A 131 26.58 0.65 16.75
CA GLN A 131 27.48 0.00 15.81
C GLN A 131 27.64 -1.50 16.09
N ILE A 132 27.75 -1.91 17.36
CA ILE A 132 27.84 -3.33 17.74
C ILE A 132 26.51 -4.05 17.45
N LEU A 133 25.38 -3.46 17.84
CA LEU A 133 24.06 -4.08 17.71
C LEU A 133 23.59 -4.25 16.26
N LYS A 134 24.18 -3.48 15.32
CA LYS A 134 23.92 -3.61 13.88
C LYS A 134 24.94 -4.48 13.15
N GLN A 135 25.99 -4.97 13.81
CA GLN A 135 26.96 -5.85 13.18
C GLN A 135 26.38 -7.24 12.94
N GLU A 136 26.46 -7.70 11.70
CA GLU A 136 25.90 -9.00 11.27
C GLU A 136 26.43 -10.17 12.11
N GLU A 137 27.72 -10.18 12.45
CA GLU A 137 28.34 -11.23 13.27
C GLU A 137 27.79 -11.25 14.71
N PHE A 138 27.49 -10.09 15.29
CA PHE A 138 26.84 -10.00 16.60
C PHE A 138 25.39 -10.49 16.52
N LEU A 139 24.65 -10.06 15.49
CA LEU A 139 23.29 -10.50 15.23
C LEU A 139 23.20 -12.02 15.02
N LYS A 140 24.17 -12.64 14.34
CA LYS A 140 24.27 -14.10 14.22
C LYS A 140 24.41 -14.80 15.58
N LYS A 141 25.13 -14.21 16.55
CA LYS A 141 25.21 -14.77 17.92
C LYS A 141 23.85 -14.72 18.62
N ILE A 142 23.10 -13.63 18.46
CA ILE A 142 21.73 -13.52 18.96
C ILE A 142 20.82 -14.54 18.28
N LYS A 143 20.91 -14.67 16.96
CA LYS A 143 20.14 -15.67 16.21
C LYS A 143 20.40 -17.08 16.73
N ASN A 144 21.67 -17.46 16.87
CA ASN A 144 22.05 -18.77 17.39
C ASN A 144 21.49 -19.03 18.80
N PHE A 145 21.44 -18.01 19.65
CA PHE A 145 20.81 -18.10 20.97
C PHE A 145 19.30 -18.34 20.88
N LEU A 146 18.59 -17.64 19.98
CA LEU A 146 17.16 -17.81 19.78
C LEU A 146 16.82 -19.13 19.07
N ASP A 147 17.63 -19.56 18.11
CA ASP A 147 17.52 -20.87 17.44
C ASP A 147 17.69 -22.00 18.47
N LYS A 148 18.67 -21.87 19.37
CA LYS A 148 18.83 -22.80 20.48
C LYS A 148 17.63 -22.77 21.42
N ALA A 149 17.14 -21.59 21.79
CA ALA A 149 15.94 -21.45 22.61
C ALA A 149 14.71 -22.11 21.95
N TRP A 150 14.59 -22.01 20.63
CA TRP A 150 13.50 -22.60 19.86
C TRP A 150 13.53 -24.13 19.90
N ASN A 151 14.72 -24.71 19.77
CA ASN A 151 14.89 -26.15 19.82
C ASN A 151 14.69 -26.70 21.24
N ASP A 152 15.25 -26.02 22.24
CA ASP A 152 15.35 -26.53 23.61
C ASP A 152 14.12 -26.20 24.47
N SER A 153 13.36 -25.15 24.15
CA SER A 153 12.20 -24.70 24.95
C SER A 153 10.89 -24.82 24.17
N GLN A 154 10.10 -25.84 24.54
CA GLN A 154 8.73 -26.01 24.02
C GLN A 154 7.89 -24.74 24.22
N ILE A 155 8.02 -24.07 25.37
CA ILE A 155 7.26 -22.85 25.68
C ILE A 155 7.65 -21.70 24.73
N PHE A 156 8.93 -21.55 24.40
CA PHE A 156 9.34 -20.51 23.46
C PHE A 156 8.86 -20.81 22.05
N ARG A 157 9.08 -22.03 21.56
CA ARG A 157 8.63 -22.48 20.25
C ARG A 157 7.14 -22.25 20.06
N GLU A 158 6.32 -22.77 20.98
CA GLU A 158 4.87 -22.64 20.92
C GLU A 158 4.38 -21.20 20.99
N LEU A 159 5.06 -20.35 21.77
CA LEU A 159 4.72 -18.93 21.85
C LEU A 159 4.90 -18.26 20.48
N ILE A 160 6.08 -18.42 19.88
CA ILE A 160 6.40 -17.81 18.58
C ILE A 160 5.47 -18.34 17.48
N GLU A 161 5.27 -19.66 17.39
CA GLU A 161 4.36 -20.26 16.39
C GLU A 161 2.94 -19.69 16.50
N ARG A 162 2.43 -19.58 17.73
CA ARG A 162 1.08 -19.08 17.97
C ARG A 162 0.94 -17.61 17.60
N ILE A 163 1.95 -16.80 17.89
CA ILE A 163 2.00 -15.39 17.51
C ILE A 163 2.01 -15.26 15.98
N GLY A 164 2.88 -16.01 15.31
CA GLY A 164 2.98 -16.02 13.86
C GLY A 164 1.63 -16.31 13.20
N ARG A 165 0.92 -17.33 13.69
CA ARG A 165 -0.45 -17.65 13.24
C ARG A 165 -1.42 -16.48 13.45
N GLN A 166 -1.46 -15.89 14.65
CA GLN A 166 -2.36 -14.77 14.94
C GLN A 166 -2.11 -13.53 14.06
N ILE A 167 -0.86 -13.24 13.74
CA ILE A 167 -0.50 -12.12 12.85
C ILE A 167 -0.94 -12.44 11.41
N SER A 168 -0.67 -13.65 10.93
CA SER A 168 -1.05 -14.09 9.59
C SER A 168 -2.57 -14.09 9.39
N ASP A 169 -3.32 -14.69 10.32
CA ASP A 169 -4.78 -14.78 10.25
C ASP A 169 -5.44 -13.40 10.21
N ALA A 170 -4.95 -12.45 11.01
CA ALA A 170 -5.48 -11.09 11.03
C ALA A 170 -5.26 -10.35 9.70
N LYS A 171 -4.11 -10.57 9.04
CA LYS A 171 -3.83 -10.01 7.70
C LYS A 171 -4.78 -10.61 6.67
N THR A 172 -4.96 -11.93 6.68
CA THR A 172 -5.89 -12.63 5.78
C THR A 172 -7.33 -12.16 5.97
N ASP A 173 -7.81 -12.05 7.22
CA ASP A 173 -9.16 -11.55 7.51
C ASP A 173 -9.39 -10.13 6.98
N THR A 174 -8.36 -9.29 7.04
CA THR A 174 -8.41 -7.92 6.52
C THR A 174 -8.53 -7.93 5.00
N GLN A 175 -7.72 -8.74 4.32
CA GLN A 175 -7.77 -8.90 2.87
C GLN A 175 -9.13 -9.46 2.41
N VAL A 176 -9.67 -10.46 3.10
CA VAL A 176 -10.99 -11.03 2.80
C VAL A 176 -12.10 -9.99 2.97
N LYS A 177 -12.04 -9.17 4.03
CA LYS A 177 -13.01 -8.07 4.23
C LYS A 177 -12.92 -7.04 3.10
N GLN A 178 -11.72 -6.61 2.74
CA GLN A 178 -11.50 -5.67 1.63
C GLN A 178 -12.03 -6.24 0.32
N PHE A 179 -11.72 -7.50 0.01
CA PHE A 179 -12.20 -8.17 -1.19
C PHE A 179 -13.74 -8.25 -1.26
N ASN A 180 -14.39 -8.60 -0.15
CA ASN A 180 -15.86 -8.64 -0.10
C ASN A 180 -16.48 -7.24 -0.24
N GLN A 181 -15.87 -6.21 0.35
CA GLN A 181 -16.29 -4.82 0.14
C GLN A 181 -16.15 -4.41 -1.33
N SER A 182 -15.06 -4.80 -2.01
CA SER A 182 -14.87 -4.53 -3.43
C SER A 182 -15.94 -5.18 -4.31
N LYS A 183 -16.37 -6.41 -3.99
CA LYS A 183 -17.49 -7.07 -4.70
C LYS A 183 -18.80 -6.29 -4.58
N GLU A 184 -19.16 -5.89 -3.35
CA GLU A 184 -20.38 -5.11 -3.10
C GLU A 184 -20.34 -3.74 -3.78
N TYR A 185 -19.17 -3.11 -3.80
CA TYR A 185 -18.94 -1.86 -4.50
C TYR A 185 -19.10 -2.04 -6.02
N PHE A 186 -18.47 -3.07 -6.60
CA PHE A 186 -18.50 -3.35 -8.03
C PHE A 186 -19.92 -3.55 -8.56
N LEU A 187 -20.75 -4.32 -7.84
CA LEU A 187 -22.15 -4.56 -8.21
C LEU A 187 -22.99 -3.26 -8.29
N GLY A 188 -22.58 -2.22 -7.56
CA GLY A 188 -23.28 -0.94 -7.48
C GLY A 188 -22.72 0.15 -8.37
N ARG A 189 -21.78 -0.17 -9.27
CA ARG A 189 -21.19 0.78 -10.23
C ARG A 189 -22.16 1.16 -11.34
N ASP A 190 -21.93 2.35 -11.88
CA ASP A 190 -22.53 2.78 -13.14
C ASP A 190 -22.01 1.88 -14.27
N PHE A 191 -22.86 1.60 -15.26
CA PHE A 191 -22.52 0.76 -16.39
C PHE A 191 -23.31 1.19 -17.63
N PHE A 192 -22.89 0.73 -18.79
CA PHE A 192 -23.59 0.95 -20.05
C PHE A 192 -23.64 -0.32 -20.90
N HIS A 193 -24.57 -0.34 -21.84
CA HIS A 193 -24.70 -1.34 -22.87
C HIS A 193 -24.37 -0.73 -24.24
N ILE A 194 -23.79 -1.53 -25.14
CA ILE A 194 -23.61 -1.17 -26.55
C ILE A 194 -24.64 -1.94 -27.37
N LEU A 195 -25.56 -1.20 -27.99
CA LEU A 195 -26.74 -1.76 -28.66
C LEU A 195 -26.48 -2.12 -30.12
N ASP A 196 -25.36 -1.67 -30.68
CA ASP A 196 -24.95 -1.94 -32.08
C ASP A 196 -24.74 -3.43 -32.37
N PHE A 197 -24.52 -4.23 -31.32
CA PHE A 197 -24.22 -5.66 -31.42
C PHE A 197 -25.35 -6.50 -30.77
N PRO A 198 -26.30 -7.03 -31.55
CA PRO A 198 -27.44 -7.78 -31.00
C PRO A 198 -27.04 -8.96 -30.10
N GLN A 199 -25.91 -9.60 -30.38
CA GLN A 199 -25.37 -10.72 -29.59
C GLN A 199 -24.77 -10.29 -28.25
N LYS A 200 -24.44 -9.00 -28.08
CA LYS A 200 -23.77 -8.45 -26.89
C LYS A 200 -24.59 -7.38 -26.16
N LYS A 201 -25.84 -7.14 -26.58
CA LYS A 201 -26.71 -6.10 -26.02
C LYS A 201 -26.95 -6.22 -24.50
N GLU A 202 -26.85 -7.42 -23.94
CA GLU A 202 -27.02 -7.69 -22.51
C GLU A 202 -25.70 -7.57 -21.72
N GLN A 203 -24.56 -7.45 -22.40
CA GLN A 203 -23.26 -7.35 -21.76
C GLN A 203 -23.09 -5.96 -21.14
N LYS A 204 -22.74 -5.92 -19.86
CA LYS A 204 -22.49 -4.68 -19.12
C LYS A 204 -21.04 -4.26 -19.25
N PHE A 205 -20.81 -3.02 -19.66
CA PHE A 205 -19.53 -2.35 -19.57
C PHE A 205 -19.56 -1.42 -18.35
N PHE A 206 -18.73 -1.69 -17.36
CA PHE A 206 -18.72 -0.92 -16.12
C PHE A 206 -17.88 0.34 -16.28
N CYS A 207 -18.37 1.46 -15.76
CA CYS A 207 -17.62 2.71 -15.73
C CYS A 207 -16.39 2.55 -14.82
N PRO A 208 -15.20 2.99 -15.28
CA PRO A 208 -14.02 3.09 -14.42
C PRO A 208 -14.27 4.00 -13.20
N ILE A 209 -13.43 3.86 -12.18
CA ILE A 209 -13.42 4.72 -10.99
C ILE A 209 -11.99 5.25 -10.76
N PRO A 210 -11.78 6.26 -9.89
CA PRO A 210 -10.44 6.74 -9.55
C PRO A 210 -9.52 5.59 -9.10
N GLY A 211 -8.30 5.52 -9.67
CA GLY A 211 -7.35 4.44 -9.41
C GLY A 211 -7.48 3.21 -10.32
N GLU A 212 -8.38 3.24 -11.31
CA GLU A 212 -8.53 2.18 -12.34
C GLU A 212 -8.10 2.65 -13.74
N GLU A 213 -7.01 3.42 -13.84
CA GLU A 213 -6.47 3.94 -15.11
C GLU A 213 -6.11 2.79 -16.08
N GLN A 214 -5.54 1.70 -15.57
CA GLN A 214 -5.31 0.48 -16.36
C GLN A 214 -6.62 -0.16 -16.84
N GLY A 215 -7.68 -0.09 -16.03
CA GLY A 215 -9.02 -0.54 -16.41
C GLY A 215 -9.64 0.31 -17.50
N LEU A 216 -9.39 1.63 -17.47
CA LEU A 216 -9.75 2.55 -18.55
C LEU A 216 -9.04 2.19 -19.86
N GLY A 217 -7.72 1.94 -19.82
CA GLY A 217 -6.96 1.51 -20.99
C GLY A 217 -7.44 0.17 -21.56
N ALA A 218 -7.78 -0.79 -20.69
CA ALA A 218 -8.38 -2.06 -21.10
C ALA A 218 -9.75 -1.87 -21.77
N LEU A 219 -10.60 -0.99 -21.22
CA LEU A 219 -11.90 -0.65 -21.81
C LEU A 219 -11.72 0.01 -23.18
N TYR A 220 -10.85 1.01 -23.29
CA TYR A 220 -10.53 1.68 -24.55
C TYR A 220 -10.06 0.69 -25.62
N THR A 221 -9.15 -0.21 -25.25
CA THR A 221 -8.63 -1.26 -26.14
C THR A 221 -9.72 -2.23 -26.59
N LEU A 222 -10.57 -2.67 -25.65
CA LEU A 222 -11.68 -3.57 -25.98
C LEU A 222 -12.65 -2.92 -26.97
N LEU A 223 -12.96 -1.63 -26.76
CA LEU A 223 -13.89 -0.89 -27.60
C LEU A 223 -13.29 -0.54 -28.97
N HIS A 224 -11.98 -0.29 -29.06
CA HIS A 224 -11.29 -0.07 -30.33
C HIS A 224 -11.62 -1.17 -31.36
N TYR A 225 -11.61 -2.45 -30.95
CA TYR A 225 -11.93 -3.58 -31.84
C TYR A 225 -13.40 -3.70 -32.22
N LEU A 226 -14.27 -2.88 -31.63
CA LEU A 226 -15.69 -2.83 -31.93
C LEU A 226 -16.07 -1.59 -32.75
N VAL A 227 -15.17 -0.63 -32.93
CA VAL A 227 -15.47 0.63 -33.65
C VAL A 227 -15.89 0.32 -35.09
N PRO A 228 -17.04 0.85 -35.57
CA PRO A 228 -17.44 0.71 -36.95
C PRO A 228 -16.51 1.49 -37.89
N ASP A 229 -16.14 0.89 -39.04
CA ASP A 229 -15.24 1.51 -40.04
C ASP A 229 -15.74 2.87 -40.58
N HIS A 230 -17.05 3.10 -40.53
CA HIS A 230 -17.69 4.34 -40.99
C HIS A 230 -17.89 5.37 -39.86
N SER A 231 -17.36 5.11 -38.66
CA SER A 231 -17.49 6.04 -37.54
C SER A 231 -16.82 7.37 -37.87
N PRO A 232 -17.52 8.51 -37.70
CA PRO A 232 -16.90 9.82 -37.87
C PRO A 232 -15.78 10.06 -36.84
N TYR A 233 -15.73 9.30 -35.76
CA TYR A 233 -14.79 9.42 -34.65
C TYR A 233 -13.63 8.41 -34.71
N ILE A 234 -13.53 7.61 -35.78
CA ILE A 234 -12.57 6.50 -35.92
C ILE A 234 -11.10 6.89 -35.66
N ARG A 235 -10.67 8.09 -36.07
CA ARG A 235 -9.29 8.57 -35.90
C ARG A 235 -8.87 8.77 -34.44
N PHE A 236 -9.82 8.84 -33.52
CA PHE A 236 -9.58 9.01 -32.09
C PHE A 236 -9.43 7.69 -31.35
N TRP A 237 -9.66 6.58 -32.04
CA TRP A 237 -9.49 5.21 -31.55
C TRP A 237 -8.15 4.64 -32.03
N LEU A 238 -7.05 5.04 -31.41
CA LEU A 238 -5.76 4.38 -31.64
C LEU A 238 -5.85 2.92 -31.20
N ARG A 239 -5.11 2.04 -31.88
CA ARG A 239 -5.00 0.62 -31.59
C ARG A 239 -3.86 0.38 -30.59
N PRO A 240 -4.13 0.12 -29.30
CA PRO A 240 -3.06 -0.12 -28.34
C PRO A 240 -2.40 -1.48 -28.63
N LEU A 241 -1.07 -1.51 -28.58
CA LEU A 241 -0.24 -2.68 -28.86
C LEU A 241 0.42 -3.27 -27.61
N SER A 242 0.66 -2.45 -26.59
CA SER A 242 1.33 -2.85 -25.35
C SER A 242 0.73 -2.12 -24.16
N PHE A 243 0.89 -2.69 -22.96
CA PHE A 243 0.65 -2.01 -21.68
C PHE A 243 1.93 -2.09 -20.83
N SER A 244 2.37 -0.97 -20.28
CA SER A 244 3.53 -0.87 -19.39
C SER A 244 3.12 -0.24 -18.06
N ALA A 245 3.71 -0.73 -16.97
CA ALA A 245 3.63 -0.08 -15.65
C ALA A 245 4.85 0.82 -15.39
N GLN A 246 5.76 0.95 -16.36
CA GLN A 246 6.99 1.73 -16.27
C GLN A 246 7.10 2.66 -17.47
N GLY A 247 7.19 3.97 -17.21
CA GLY A 247 7.12 4.98 -18.27
C GLY A 247 5.72 5.03 -18.88
N LEU A 248 5.64 5.44 -20.14
CA LEU A 248 4.38 5.62 -20.86
C LEU A 248 3.47 4.37 -20.82
N ASP A 249 2.18 4.56 -20.56
CA ASP A 249 1.22 3.47 -20.33
C ASP A 249 1.11 2.50 -21.52
N SER A 250 1.03 3.00 -22.76
CA SER A 250 0.79 2.16 -23.94
C SER A 250 1.42 2.71 -25.21
N LEU A 251 1.99 1.85 -26.06
CA LEU A 251 2.26 2.19 -27.47
C LEU A 251 1.06 1.80 -28.33
N ALA A 252 0.75 2.61 -29.33
CA ALA A 252 -0.39 2.41 -30.19
C ALA A 252 -0.11 2.72 -31.66
N LEU A 253 -1.03 2.31 -32.53
CA LEU A 253 -1.04 2.66 -33.95
C LEU A 253 -2.32 3.42 -34.29
N ASP A 254 -2.31 4.15 -35.39
CA ASP A 254 -3.54 4.64 -36.00
C ASP A 254 -4.51 3.49 -36.33
N PHE A 255 -5.82 3.78 -36.27
CA PHE A 255 -6.88 2.78 -36.40
C PHE A 255 -6.74 1.90 -37.65
N SER A 256 -6.44 2.52 -38.80
CA SER A 256 -6.30 1.85 -40.09
C SER A 256 -4.95 1.16 -40.31
N THR A 257 -4.00 1.30 -39.38
CA THR A 257 -2.64 0.78 -39.54
C THR A 257 -2.54 -0.63 -38.97
N HIS A 258 -2.47 -1.62 -39.86
CA HIS A 258 -2.48 -3.04 -39.48
C HIS A 258 -1.09 -3.62 -39.16
N LYS A 259 -0.01 -3.05 -39.71
CA LYS A 259 1.37 -3.51 -39.51
C LYS A 259 2.24 -2.43 -38.87
N VAL A 260 3.24 -2.86 -38.11
CA VAL A 260 4.30 -1.99 -37.59
C VAL A 260 5.48 -2.14 -38.54
N ASP A 261 5.61 -1.22 -39.49
CA ASP A 261 6.68 -1.26 -40.50
C ASP A 261 7.82 -0.27 -40.16
N ASN A 262 7.53 0.79 -39.39
CA ASN A 262 8.50 1.80 -38.93
C ASN A 262 8.14 2.30 -37.51
N PRO A 263 9.11 2.45 -36.58
CA PRO A 263 8.90 3.08 -35.28
C PRO A 263 8.16 4.42 -35.28
N GLU A 264 8.31 5.26 -36.31
CA GLU A 264 7.63 6.56 -36.41
C GLU A 264 6.09 6.45 -36.52
N GLN A 265 5.56 5.25 -36.79
CA GLN A 265 4.12 4.98 -36.80
C GLN A 265 3.55 4.79 -35.39
N LEU A 266 4.41 4.51 -34.41
CA LEU A 266 4.02 4.24 -33.04
C LEU A 266 3.70 5.56 -32.33
N LYS A 267 2.53 5.59 -31.69
CA LYS A 267 2.03 6.70 -30.91
C LYS A 267 2.05 6.38 -29.42
N GLY A 268 2.42 7.36 -28.61
CA GLY A 268 2.35 7.26 -27.17
C GLY A 268 0.92 7.50 -26.65
N LEU A 269 0.38 6.53 -25.92
CA LEU A 269 -0.90 6.62 -25.21
C LEU A 269 -0.70 6.66 -23.69
N GLU A 270 -1.49 7.53 -23.05
CA GLU A 270 -1.59 7.64 -21.60
C GLU A 270 -3.06 7.51 -21.15
N TYR A 271 -3.30 6.92 -19.98
CA TYR A 271 -4.63 6.82 -19.39
C TYR A 271 -4.75 7.60 -18.08
N LYS A 272 -5.85 8.33 -17.92
CA LYS A 272 -6.16 9.04 -16.67
C LYS A 272 -7.61 8.82 -16.29
N TYR A 273 -7.93 8.65 -15.01
CA TYR A 273 -9.35 8.70 -14.63
C TYR A 273 -9.89 10.13 -14.85
N LEU A 274 -9.29 11.12 -14.19
CA LEU A 274 -9.66 12.53 -14.32
C LEU A 274 -8.52 13.29 -14.99
N PHE A 275 -8.83 14.08 -16.01
CA PHE A 275 -7.88 15.03 -16.56
C PHE A 275 -8.04 16.40 -15.90
N THR A 276 -6.97 16.87 -15.24
CA THR A 276 -6.93 18.14 -14.50
C THR A 276 -5.56 18.80 -14.65
N THR A 277 -5.50 20.12 -14.43
CA THR A 277 -4.25 20.91 -14.44
C THR A 277 -3.64 21.08 -13.05
N GLU A 278 -4.32 20.61 -12.00
CA GLU A 278 -3.86 20.74 -10.61
C GLU A 278 -2.74 19.75 -10.23
N GLU A 279 -2.59 18.67 -11.01
CA GLU A 279 -1.62 17.61 -10.74
C GLU A 279 -0.47 17.65 -11.75
N THR A 280 0.75 17.38 -11.27
CA THR A 280 1.89 17.14 -12.16
C THR A 280 1.67 15.84 -12.92
N PHE A 281 1.79 15.89 -14.23
CA PHE A 281 1.64 14.75 -15.11
C PHE A 281 2.82 13.79 -14.96
N ASN A 282 2.54 12.49 -14.80
CA ASN A 282 3.56 11.50 -14.41
C ASN A 282 4.48 11.07 -15.56
N HIS A 283 4.05 11.26 -16.81
CA HIS A 283 4.78 10.82 -18.00
C HIS A 283 5.18 11.99 -18.89
N PRO A 284 6.29 11.94 -19.64
CA PRO A 284 6.74 13.09 -20.40
C PRO A 284 5.76 13.43 -21.52
N LEU A 285 5.31 14.69 -21.56
CA LEU A 285 4.43 15.23 -22.62
C LEU A 285 5.07 15.08 -24.00
N VAL A 286 6.40 15.11 -24.07
CA VAL A 286 7.20 15.04 -25.32
C VAL A 286 7.10 13.70 -26.05
N ILE A 287 6.71 12.63 -25.35
CA ILE A 287 6.55 11.29 -25.94
C ILE A 287 5.09 10.84 -25.97
N THR A 288 4.17 11.72 -25.56
CA THR A 288 2.74 11.41 -25.45
C THR A 288 2.01 12.03 -26.64
N ASP A 289 1.42 11.20 -27.51
CA ASP A 289 0.63 11.69 -28.64
C ASP A 289 -0.83 11.91 -28.24
N GLN A 290 -1.37 11.03 -27.37
CA GLN A 290 -2.76 11.09 -26.96
C GLN A 290 -2.98 10.61 -25.53
N ILE A 291 -3.78 11.36 -24.79
CA ILE A 291 -4.22 11.07 -23.43
C ILE A 291 -5.70 10.68 -23.51
N ILE A 292 -6.03 9.49 -23.01
CA ILE A 292 -7.41 9.05 -22.84
C ILE A 292 -7.77 9.21 -21.37
N CYS A 293 -8.67 10.15 -21.08
CA CYS A 293 -9.24 10.30 -19.75
C CYS A 293 -10.64 9.68 -19.66
N TRP A 294 -11.11 9.30 -18.46
CA TRP A 294 -12.52 8.97 -18.30
C TRP A 294 -13.38 10.23 -18.38
N GLU A 295 -12.99 11.30 -17.67
CA GLU A 295 -13.67 12.58 -17.71
C GLU A 295 -12.71 13.76 -17.47
N PHE A 296 -13.15 14.95 -17.84
CA PHE A 296 -12.46 16.22 -17.59
C PHE A 296 -12.84 16.81 -16.24
N ASP A 297 -11.91 17.51 -15.61
CA ASP A 297 -12.21 18.37 -14.48
C ASP A 297 -13.20 19.48 -14.90
N SER A 298 -14.22 19.70 -14.08
CA SER A 298 -15.19 20.78 -14.27
C SER A 298 -14.60 22.18 -14.21
N LEU A 299 -13.39 22.34 -13.66
CA LEU A 299 -12.66 23.61 -13.54
C LEU A 299 -11.61 23.79 -14.64
N LEU A 300 -11.55 22.89 -15.61
CA LEU A 300 -10.63 22.98 -16.73
C LEU A 300 -11.03 24.14 -17.65
N GLU A 301 -10.09 25.05 -17.89
CA GLU A 301 -10.27 26.23 -18.73
C GLU A 301 -9.14 26.32 -19.76
N PRO A 302 -9.41 26.90 -20.94
CA PRO A 302 -8.37 27.07 -21.96
C PRO A 302 -7.32 28.07 -21.48
N GLY A 303 -6.07 27.86 -21.88
CA GLY A 303 -4.91 28.63 -21.45
C GLY A 303 -4.31 28.17 -20.12
N GLN A 304 -4.92 27.21 -19.43
CA GLN A 304 -4.31 26.60 -18.25
C GLN A 304 -3.05 25.82 -18.63
N SER A 305 -2.03 25.92 -17.78
CA SER A 305 -0.75 25.24 -17.98
C SER A 305 -0.78 23.85 -17.36
N ILE A 306 -0.21 22.87 -18.06
CA ILE A 306 0.02 21.50 -17.59
C ILE A 306 1.52 21.27 -17.53
N SER A 307 2.00 20.66 -16.45
CA SER A 307 3.41 20.35 -16.25
C SER A 307 3.60 18.86 -16.05
N ASP A 308 4.61 18.27 -16.70
CA ASP A 308 5.12 16.93 -16.37
C ASP A 308 6.35 16.97 -15.44
N GLY A 309 6.68 18.16 -14.92
CA GLY A 309 7.88 18.44 -14.12
C GLY A 309 9.09 18.89 -14.94
N ASN A 310 9.20 18.49 -16.21
CA ASN A 310 10.29 18.87 -17.12
C ASN A 310 9.83 19.81 -18.24
N TYR A 311 8.63 19.56 -18.77
CA TYR A 311 7.97 20.31 -19.84
C TYR A 311 6.65 20.87 -19.33
N ILE A 312 6.31 22.04 -19.87
CA ILE A 312 5.05 22.73 -19.63
C ILE A 312 4.34 22.90 -20.98
N GLY A 313 3.09 22.47 -21.05
CA GLY A 313 2.18 22.71 -22.17
C GLY A 313 0.98 23.55 -21.76
N GLU A 314 0.20 23.97 -22.75
CA GLU A 314 -0.99 24.81 -22.57
C GLU A 314 -2.22 24.11 -23.14
N VAL A 315 -3.29 24.06 -22.36
CA VAL A 315 -4.58 23.51 -22.78
C VAL A 315 -5.24 24.46 -23.77
N VAL A 316 -5.61 23.94 -24.94
CA VAL A 316 -6.26 24.70 -26.01
C VAL A 316 -7.51 23.96 -26.48
N PHE A 317 -8.62 24.70 -26.54
CA PHE A 317 -9.86 24.20 -27.11
C PHE A 317 -9.75 24.14 -28.64
N PRO A 318 -10.12 23.02 -29.27
CA PRO A 318 -9.79 22.74 -30.66
C PRO A 318 -10.78 23.40 -31.63
N ALA A 319 -10.74 24.74 -31.73
CA ALA A 319 -11.69 25.52 -32.53
C ALA A 319 -11.75 25.12 -34.03
N ASN A 320 -10.67 24.53 -34.56
CA ASN A 320 -10.57 24.09 -35.95
C ASN A 320 -10.83 22.58 -36.12
N ASP A 321 -11.22 21.87 -35.06
CA ASP A 321 -11.58 20.46 -35.11
C ASP A 321 -12.92 20.21 -34.38
N PRO A 322 -14.06 20.35 -35.09
CA PRO A 322 -15.39 20.24 -34.50
C PRO A 322 -15.64 18.91 -33.79
N LYS A 323 -15.05 17.81 -34.30
CA LYS A 323 -15.24 16.49 -33.69
C LYS A 323 -14.42 16.35 -32.42
N LEU A 324 -13.20 16.87 -32.39
CA LEU A 324 -12.40 16.85 -31.16
C LEU A 324 -13.09 17.71 -30.09
N GLN A 325 -13.64 18.87 -30.46
CA GLN A 325 -14.37 19.76 -29.55
C GLN A 325 -15.55 19.09 -28.83
N GLU A 326 -16.17 18.06 -29.44
CA GLU A 326 -17.27 17.32 -28.81
C GLU A 326 -16.80 16.32 -27.74
N ILE A 327 -15.51 15.95 -27.72
CA ILE A 327 -14.99 14.84 -26.91
C ILE A 327 -13.71 15.18 -26.13
N GLY A 328 -13.09 16.33 -26.36
CA GLY A 328 -11.88 16.73 -25.66
C GLY A 328 -11.11 17.89 -26.29
N ASP A 329 -9.83 17.96 -25.94
CA ASP A 329 -8.99 19.16 -26.07
C ASP A 329 -7.58 18.83 -26.58
N LYS A 330 -6.73 19.85 -26.69
CA LYS A 330 -5.31 19.70 -27.02
C LYS A 330 -4.41 20.31 -25.96
N ILE A 331 -3.22 19.75 -25.81
CA ILE A 331 -2.09 20.38 -25.14
C ILE A 331 -1.12 20.84 -26.23
N THR A 332 -0.80 22.12 -26.24
CA THR A 332 0.06 22.76 -27.25
C THR A 332 1.19 23.54 -26.58
N ASN A 333 2.05 24.20 -27.36
CA ASN A 333 3.11 25.07 -26.86
C ASN A 333 4.05 24.40 -25.84
N ILE A 334 4.31 23.09 -26.03
CA ILE A 334 5.03 22.26 -25.08
C ILE A 334 6.51 22.64 -25.09
N LYS A 335 7.01 23.13 -23.96
CA LYS A 335 8.38 23.64 -23.83
C LYS A 335 8.99 23.27 -22.48
N ASN A 336 10.30 23.05 -22.44
CA ASN A 336 11.01 22.89 -21.17
C ASN A 336 11.51 24.24 -20.63
N GLN A 337 12.06 24.20 -19.42
CA GLN A 337 12.67 25.37 -18.74
C GLN A 337 13.84 26.02 -19.51
N TYR A 338 14.39 25.34 -20.51
CA TYR A 338 15.48 25.82 -21.36
C TYR A 338 15.00 26.29 -22.75
N SER A 339 13.69 26.46 -22.93
CA SER A 339 13.07 26.89 -24.19
C SER A 339 13.24 25.93 -25.37
N SER A 340 13.55 24.65 -25.12
CA SER A 340 13.41 23.64 -26.17
C SER A 340 11.93 23.36 -26.38
N CYS A 341 11.44 23.62 -27.59
CA CYS A 341 10.06 23.35 -27.98
C CYS A 341 9.90 21.92 -28.48
N HIS A 342 8.80 21.30 -28.11
CA HIS A 342 8.29 20.09 -28.74
C HIS A 342 7.17 20.49 -29.72
N ASN A 343 7.29 20.06 -30.97
CA ASN A 343 6.44 20.57 -32.05
C ASN A 343 5.11 19.82 -32.23
N ASN A 344 4.88 18.72 -31.50
CA ASN A 344 3.64 17.96 -31.61
C ASN A 344 2.65 18.36 -30.51
N ASP A 345 1.38 18.47 -30.89
CA ASP A 345 0.27 18.62 -29.95
C ASP A 345 -0.04 17.27 -29.30
N VAL A 346 -0.36 17.27 -28.00
CA VAL A 346 -0.98 16.09 -27.36
C VAL A 346 -2.49 16.21 -27.46
N ILE A 347 -3.17 15.18 -27.96
CA ILE A 347 -4.64 15.13 -28.01
C ILE A 347 -5.17 14.56 -26.69
N VAL A 348 -6.14 15.21 -26.05
CA VAL A 348 -6.75 14.73 -24.81
C VAL A 348 -8.20 14.39 -25.07
N ILE A 349 -8.64 13.18 -24.75
CA ILE A 349 -9.98 12.70 -25.07
C ILE A 349 -10.67 12.12 -23.85
N SER A 350 -11.89 12.59 -23.58
CA SER A 350 -12.81 11.93 -22.67
C SER A 350 -13.41 10.69 -23.33
N LEU A 351 -13.05 9.52 -22.81
CA LEU A 351 -13.62 8.25 -23.26
C LEU A 351 -15.13 8.20 -23.01
N LYS A 352 -15.58 8.76 -21.89
CA LYS A 352 -17.00 8.83 -21.53
C LYS A 352 -17.82 9.60 -22.57
N GLU A 353 -17.25 10.64 -23.18
CA GLU A 353 -17.88 11.40 -24.27
C GLU A 353 -17.64 10.76 -25.66
N LEU A 354 -16.49 10.11 -25.89
CA LEU A 354 -16.19 9.43 -27.15
C LEU A 354 -17.09 8.21 -27.40
N ILE A 355 -17.41 7.44 -26.37
CA ILE A 355 -18.25 6.24 -26.44
C ILE A 355 -19.62 6.52 -27.11
N PRO A 356 -20.47 7.43 -26.59
CA PRO A 356 -21.79 7.68 -27.17
C PRO A 356 -21.74 8.37 -28.55
N LYS A 357 -20.60 8.94 -28.93
CA LYS A 357 -20.36 9.49 -30.27
C LYS A 357 -19.96 8.42 -31.29
N THR A 358 -19.46 7.29 -30.82
CA THR A 358 -19.00 6.17 -31.65
C THR A 358 -20.05 5.05 -31.71
N PHE A 359 -20.77 4.82 -30.62
CA PHE A 359 -21.66 3.68 -30.41
C PHE A 359 -23.05 4.13 -29.98
N ASN A 360 -24.06 3.33 -30.30
CA ASN A 360 -25.38 3.45 -29.72
C ASN A 360 -25.38 2.83 -28.31
N CYS A 361 -25.44 3.67 -27.27
CA CYS A 361 -25.31 3.23 -25.88
C CYS A 361 -26.55 3.51 -25.03
N ASP A 362 -26.84 2.59 -24.11
CA ASP A 362 -27.79 2.80 -23.01
C ASP A 362 -27.03 2.85 -21.68
N TRP A 363 -27.19 3.94 -20.93
CA TRP A 363 -26.41 4.24 -19.72
C TRP A 363 -27.27 4.06 -18.46
N HIS A 364 -26.72 3.32 -17.48
CA HIS A 364 -27.41 2.99 -16.24
C HIS A 364 -26.60 3.43 -15.02
N LYS A 365 -27.28 4.10 -14.09
CA LYS A 365 -26.72 4.41 -12.78
C LYS A 365 -26.80 3.20 -11.86
N GLY A 366 -25.70 2.90 -11.20
CA GLY A 366 -25.64 1.87 -10.16
C GLY A 366 -26.41 2.26 -8.90
N TYR A 367 -26.66 1.29 -8.02
CA TYR A 367 -27.46 1.55 -6.81
C TYR A 367 -26.70 2.34 -5.72
N LEU A 368 -25.37 2.46 -5.80
CA LEU A 368 -24.56 3.23 -4.84
C LEU A 368 -24.65 4.74 -5.12
N THR A 369 -24.64 5.15 -6.38
CA THR A 369 -24.89 6.54 -6.83
C THR A 369 -26.29 7.02 -6.44
N LEU A 370 -27.29 6.12 -6.43
CA LEU A 370 -28.65 6.43 -5.95
C LEU A 370 -28.76 6.67 -4.44
N LYS A 371 -27.90 6.06 -3.60
CA LYS A 371 -27.87 6.28 -2.15
C LYS A 371 -27.13 7.56 -1.75
N GLY A 372 -26.08 7.94 -2.49
CA GLY A 372 -25.33 9.19 -2.28
C GLY A 372 -26.22 10.44 -2.36
N ASN A 373 -27.16 10.45 -3.32
CA ASN A 373 -28.10 11.56 -3.50
C ASN A 373 -29.21 11.64 -2.43
N LYS A 374 -29.50 10.57 -1.69
CA LYS A 374 -30.50 10.59 -0.61
C LYS A 374 -29.98 11.14 0.72
N LYS A 375 -28.66 11.27 0.92
CA LYS A 375 -28.08 11.75 2.19
C LYS A 375 -27.98 13.28 2.35
N LYS A 376 -28.25 14.10 1.31
CA LYS A 376 -28.19 15.58 1.40
C LYS A 376 -29.51 16.29 1.74
N ARG A 377 -30.60 15.56 2.05
CA ARG A 377 -31.91 16.16 2.40
C ARG A 377 -32.40 15.75 3.79
N ARG A 378 -31.66 16.07 4.86
CA ARG A 378 -32.23 16.19 6.21
C ARG A 378 -31.49 17.27 7.01
N GLY A 379 -32.21 18.32 7.40
CA GLY A 379 -31.82 19.18 8.52
C GLY A 379 -31.66 20.68 8.24
N LYS A 380 -32.68 21.37 7.70
CA LYS A 380 -32.96 22.76 8.11
C LYS A 380 -34.33 22.78 8.79
N SER A 381 -34.35 22.55 10.09
CA SER A 381 -35.42 23.08 10.94
C SER A 381 -35.03 24.51 11.29
N LYS A 382 -35.84 25.47 10.83
CA LYS A 382 -35.90 26.86 11.28
C LYS A 382 -37.21 27.05 12.06
N PRO A 383 -37.36 28.15 12.81
CA PRO A 383 -36.47 28.74 13.80
C PRO A 383 -36.79 28.23 15.21
#